data_AF-A0A7Y8L9V7-F1
#
_entry.id   AF-A0A7Y8L9V7-F1
#
_cell.length_a   1.000
_cell.length_b   1.000
_cell.length_c   1.000
_cell.angle_alpha   90.00
_cell.angle_beta   90.00
_cell.angle_gamma   90.00
#
_symmetry.space_group_name_H-M   'P 1'
#
loop_
_entity.id
_entity.type
_entity.pdbx_description
1 polymer ?
#
loop_
_entity_poly.entity_id
_entity_poly.type
_entity_poly.pdbx_seq_one_letter_code
_entity_poly.pdbx_strand_id
1 'polypeptide(L)'
;MAKEITYSDMTFPKHSSSIAISNNLTTIQKKVFNVLIYNARQTKPNSEGIYSISINQLKEHLGIPRYDKNNTHLKNRIEEIMKIVVKFDLLKKDVSVNWTAAPLLAGAQIRNGVLRYSFSQFLEEKLLDPEIFTILDLLIIQGLNSKYSIALYENVKDFSTSEFPKIPINLFRELMGVESDKYKSITDLKKRVIETSIQEINEKTDININYELIKQGRGFKYIKFNAKPSKNLNKEAYLEELNKKIDNLNKLFIGVQIMVNDKNRDIICTFQNVEYRQKKEKVVLNLKDVTGKTKLLEFNNFEDVKSTIQKNMIL
;
A
#
# COMPACT_ATOMS: atom_id res chain seq x y z
N MET A 1 -15.66 -32.20 10.01
CA MET A 1 -14.34 -31.75 9.51
C MET A 1 -14.36 -30.24 9.44
N ALA A 2 -13.67 -29.57 10.37
CA ALA A 2 -13.57 -28.12 10.37
C ALA A 2 -12.72 -27.67 9.18
N LYS A 3 -13.25 -26.76 8.35
CA LYS A 3 -12.46 -26.10 7.29
C LYS A 3 -11.46 -25.19 7.98
N GLU A 4 -10.18 -25.55 7.94
CA GLU A 4 -9.09 -24.61 8.26
C GLU A 4 -9.14 -23.46 7.26
N ILE A 5 -9.44 -22.27 7.77
CA ILE A 5 -9.37 -21.03 7.02
C ILE A 5 -7.89 -20.61 7.02
N THR A 6 -7.19 -20.82 5.92
CA THR A 6 -5.80 -20.37 5.75
C THR A 6 -5.79 -18.90 5.36
N TYR A 7 -5.48 -18.03 6.33
CA TYR A 7 -5.35 -16.58 6.16
C TYR A 7 -4.15 -16.21 5.25
N SER A 8 -4.06 -14.96 4.78
CA SER A 8 -2.77 -14.42 4.30
C SER A 8 -1.87 -14.08 5.47
N ASP A 9 -0.56 -14.26 5.33
CA ASP A 9 0.43 -13.94 6.37
C ASP A 9 0.50 -12.43 6.69
N MET A 10 -0.21 -11.57 5.94
CA MET A 10 -0.18 -10.11 6.08
C MET A 10 -1.50 -9.48 6.54
N THR A 11 -2.30 -10.23 7.29
CA THR A 11 -3.49 -9.66 7.97
C THR A 11 -3.11 -8.91 9.26
N PHE A 12 -3.88 -7.90 9.63
CA PHE A 12 -3.70 -7.19 10.91
C PHE A 12 -5.01 -6.58 11.45
N PRO A 13 -5.16 -6.51 12.78
CA PRO A 13 -6.27 -5.79 13.40
C PRO A 13 -6.01 -4.28 13.37
N LYS A 14 -7.01 -3.53 12.88
CA LYS A 14 -7.05 -2.06 12.93
C LYS A 14 -8.27 -1.60 13.72
N HIS A 15 -8.05 -0.71 14.69
CA HIS A 15 -9.11 -0.20 15.56
C HIS A 15 -10.16 0.58 14.75
N SER A 16 -11.44 0.38 15.05
CA SER A 16 -12.58 0.97 14.31
C SER A 16 -12.52 2.51 14.26
N SER A 17 -12.22 3.16 15.39
CA SER A 17 -12.01 4.62 15.48
C SER A 17 -10.91 5.15 14.56
N SER A 18 -9.92 4.32 14.21
CA SER A 18 -8.82 4.65 13.28
C SER A 18 -9.12 4.28 11.83
N ILE A 19 -10.24 3.59 11.58
CA ILE A 19 -10.82 3.33 10.26
C ILE A 19 -11.77 4.47 9.88
N ALA A 20 -12.71 4.80 10.77
CA ALA A 20 -13.73 5.81 10.57
C ALA A 20 -13.20 7.25 10.79
N ILE A 21 -12.15 7.63 10.05
CA ILE A 21 -11.50 8.94 10.17
C ILE A 21 -11.89 9.90 9.05
N SER A 22 -11.67 11.20 9.25
CA SER A 22 -11.74 12.19 8.16
C SER A 22 -10.56 11.98 7.19
N ASN A 23 -10.84 11.52 5.96
CA ASN A 23 -9.83 10.91 5.10
C ASN A 23 -9.08 11.88 4.17
N ASN A 24 -8.26 12.77 4.72
CA ASN A 24 -7.51 13.75 3.90
C ASN A 24 -6.18 13.21 3.33
N LEU A 25 -5.97 11.90 3.39
CA LEU A 25 -4.77 11.21 2.91
C LEU A 25 -4.87 10.89 1.41
N THR A 26 -3.74 10.96 0.71
CA THR A 26 -3.59 10.39 -0.65
C THR A 26 -3.53 8.86 -0.60
N THR A 27 -3.68 8.19 -1.76
CA THR A 27 -3.59 6.73 -1.85
C THR A 27 -2.31 6.19 -1.22
N ILE A 28 -1.15 6.77 -1.56
CA ILE A 28 0.13 6.29 -1.04
C ILE A 28 0.25 6.54 0.47
N GLN A 29 -0.24 7.67 0.97
CA GLN A 29 -0.19 7.98 2.40
C GLN A 29 -1.09 7.03 3.21
N LYS A 30 -2.27 6.66 2.69
CA LYS A 30 -3.11 5.62 3.30
C LYS A 30 -2.41 4.27 3.37
N LYS A 31 -1.75 3.86 2.28
CA LYS A 31 -0.97 2.62 2.24
C LYS A 31 0.18 2.67 3.24
N VAL A 32 0.93 3.77 3.29
CA VAL A 32 2.01 3.97 4.28
C VAL A 32 1.45 3.81 5.68
N PHE A 33 0.37 4.52 6.02
CA PHE A 33 -0.24 4.44 7.34
C PHE A 33 -0.66 3.01 7.72
N ASN A 34 -1.28 2.27 6.79
CA ASN A 34 -1.65 0.88 7.02
C ASN A 34 -0.43 -0.05 7.18
N VAL A 35 0.65 0.14 6.41
CA VAL A 35 1.90 -0.59 6.61
C VAL A 35 2.51 -0.30 7.98
N LEU A 36 2.47 0.96 8.44
CA LEU A 36 3.00 1.34 9.76
C LEU A 36 2.18 0.72 10.89
N ILE A 37 0.85 0.64 10.76
CA ILE A 37 -0.01 -0.07 11.71
C ILE A 37 0.30 -1.57 11.69
N TYR A 38 0.38 -2.18 10.51
CA TYR A 38 0.76 -3.59 10.37
C TYR A 38 2.10 -3.87 11.08
N ASN A 39 3.13 -3.08 10.81
CA ASN A 39 4.43 -3.22 11.45
C ASN A 39 4.36 -3.06 12.98
N ALA A 40 3.58 -2.09 13.46
CA ALA A 40 3.37 -1.87 14.89
C ALA A 40 2.58 -2.98 15.59
N ARG A 41 1.86 -3.82 14.85
CA ARG A 41 1.23 -5.05 15.37
C ARG A 41 2.18 -6.23 15.41
N GLN A 42 3.11 -6.31 14.46
CA GLN A 42 4.12 -7.36 14.40
C GLN A 42 5.32 -7.09 15.33
N THR A 43 5.54 -5.83 15.69
CA THR A 43 6.67 -5.37 16.50
C THR A 43 6.16 -4.65 17.74
N LYS A 44 7.02 -4.51 18.75
CA LYS A 44 6.75 -3.64 19.90
C LYS A 44 7.57 -2.36 19.77
N PRO A 45 7.07 -1.22 20.25
CA PRO A 45 7.89 -0.02 20.34
C PRO A 45 9.03 -0.25 21.36
N ASN A 46 10.06 0.59 21.29
CA ASN A 46 11.04 0.67 22.37
C ASN A 46 10.43 1.33 23.63
N SER A 47 11.23 1.51 24.69
CA SER A 47 10.81 2.17 25.94
C SER A 47 10.34 3.61 25.78
N GLU A 48 10.54 4.22 24.62
CA GLU A 48 10.14 5.61 24.29
C GLU A 48 8.91 5.66 23.37
N GLY A 49 8.23 4.55 23.09
CA GLY A 49 7.08 4.51 22.17
C GLY A 49 7.46 4.57 20.69
N ILE A 50 8.73 4.29 20.35
CA ILE A 50 9.24 4.39 18.97
C ILE A 50 9.26 3.01 18.30
N TYR A 51 8.53 2.91 17.20
CA TYR A 51 8.56 1.77 16.27
C TYR A 51 9.65 1.94 15.23
N SER A 52 10.09 0.83 14.64
CA SER A 52 11.11 0.82 13.59
C SER A 52 10.73 -0.11 12.45
N ILE A 53 10.97 0.32 11.22
CA ILE A 53 10.82 -0.49 10.00
C ILE A 53 11.95 -0.13 9.02
N SER A 54 12.55 -1.12 8.37
CA SER A 54 13.53 -0.82 7.31
C SER A 54 12.81 -0.18 6.11
N ILE A 55 13.45 0.79 5.45
CA ILE A 55 12.83 1.46 4.29
C ILE A 55 12.58 0.47 3.15
N ASN A 56 13.43 -0.56 3.00
CA ASN A 56 13.23 -1.61 2.00
C ASN A 56 11.96 -2.40 2.29
N GLN A 57 11.78 -2.87 3.53
CA GLN A 57 10.59 -3.60 3.95
C GLN A 57 9.32 -2.74 3.82
N LEU A 58 9.38 -1.46 4.19
CA LEU A 58 8.28 -0.52 3.96
C LEU A 58 7.90 -0.47 2.47
N LYS A 59 8.87 -0.34 1.56
CA LYS A 59 8.62 -0.31 0.12
C LYS A 59 8.08 -1.64 -0.42
N GLU A 60 8.55 -2.77 0.08
CA GLU A 60 8.03 -4.10 -0.26
C GLU A 60 6.56 -4.22 0.12
N HIS A 61 6.20 -3.88 1.36
CA HIS A 61 4.82 -3.90 1.84
C HIS A 61 3.93 -2.89 1.08
N LEU A 62 4.50 -1.79 0.58
CA LEU A 62 3.80 -0.83 -0.29
C LEU A 62 3.66 -1.30 -1.75
N GLY A 63 4.33 -2.38 -2.15
CA GLY A 63 4.30 -2.89 -3.53
C GLY A 63 5.16 -2.08 -4.49
N ILE A 64 6.14 -1.35 -3.97
CA ILE A 64 6.98 -0.41 -4.72
C ILE A 64 8.48 -0.57 -4.36
N PRO A 65 9.05 -1.79 -4.37
CA PRO A 65 10.41 -2.07 -3.87
C PRO A 65 11.52 -1.25 -4.55
N ARG A 66 11.30 -0.81 -5.79
CA ARG A 66 12.28 -0.05 -6.60
C ARG A 66 11.97 1.44 -6.68
N TYR A 67 10.92 1.92 -6.04
CA TYR A 67 10.53 3.32 -6.06
C TYR A 67 11.50 4.18 -5.26
N ASP A 68 11.75 5.41 -5.72
CA ASP A 68 12.39 6.48 -4.94
C ASP A 68 13.74 6.07 -4.32
N LYS A 69 14.77 5.94 -5.17
CA LYS A 69 16.11 5.44 -4.80
C LYS A 69 16.73 6.17 -3.61
N ASN A 70 16.48 7.47 -3.47
CA ASN A 70 17.00 8.31 -2.40
C ASN A 70 16.00 8.53 -1.25
N ASN A 71 14.82 7.92 -1.32
CA ASN A 71 13.74 8.03 -0.33
C ASN A 71 13.22 9.46 -0.13
N THR A 72 13.46 10.37 -1.08
CA THR A 72 13.07 11.78 -0.99
C THR A 72 11.56 11.92 -1.03
N HIS A 73 10.89 11.23 -1.96
CA HIS A 73 9.44 11.27 -2.06
C HIS A 73 8.77 10.59 -0.86
N LEU A 74 9.29 9.44 -0.42
CA LEU A 74 8.77 8.72 0.74
C LEU A 74 8.91 9.57 2.02
N LYS A 75 10.05 10.22 2.21
CA LYS A 75 10.26 11.19 3.31
C LYS A 75 9.22 12.30 3.24
N ASN A 76 9.01 12.91 2.08
CA ASN A 76 8.00 13.96 1.90
C ASN A 76 6.58 13.44 2.20
N ARG A 77 6.23 12.22 1.78
CA ARG A 77 4.93 11.61 2.09
C ARG A 77 4.74 11.40 3.60
N ILE A 78 5.77 10.96 4.31
CA ILE A 78 5.71 10.78 5.78
C ILE A 78 5.56 12.13 6.47
N GLU A 79 6.31 13.14 6.03
CA GLU A 79 6.18 14.51 6.56
C GLU A 79 4.79 15.09 6.30
N GLU A 80 4.21 14.87 5.12
CA GLU A 80 2.84 15.26 4.80
C GLU A 80 1.82 14.53 5.70
N ILE A 81 2.02 13.24 6.01
CA ILE A 81 1.15 12.50 6.95
C ILE A 81 1.17 13.16 8.33
N MET A 82 2.34 13.57 8.83
CA MET A 82 2.46 14.24 10.12
C MET A 82 1.69 15.57 10.19
N LYS A 83 1.57 16.28 9.06
CA LYS A 83 0.85 17.56 8.96
C LYS A 83 -0.68 17.38 8.91
N ILE A 84 -1.18 16.18 8.65
CA ILE A 84 -2.61 15.91 8.52
C ILE A 84 -3.20 15.64 9.90
N VAL A 85 -4.05 16.55 10.36
CA VAL A 85 -4.96 16.32 11.49
C VAL A 85 -6.20 15.59 10.96
N VAL A 86 -6.52 14.45 11.58
CA VAL A 86 -7.75 13.70 11.29
C VAL A 86 -8.69 13.74 12.48
N LYS A 87 -9.99 13.78 12.20
CA LYS A 87 -11.03 13.52 13.20
C LYS A 87 -11.27 12.02 13.27
N PHE A 88 -11.33 11.48 14.48
CA PHE A 88 -11.51 10.06 14.72
C PHE A 88 -12.97 9.70 15.00
N ASP A 89 -13.29 8.43 14.76
CA ASP A 89 -14.59 7.81 15.02
C ASP A 89 -15.81 8.58 14.49
N LEU A 90 -15.75 8.99 13.22
CA LEU A 90 -16.84 9.67 12.51
C LEU A 90 -18.13 8.84 12.45
N LEU A 91 -18.04 7.51 12.57
CA LEU A 91 -19.19 6.61 12.60
C LEU A 91 -19.69 6.31 14.02
N LYS A 92 -19.00 6.83 15.05
CA LYS A 92 -19.37 6.69 16.48
C LYS A 92 -19.53 5.23 16.91
N LYS A 93 -18.66 4.35 16.41
CA LYS A 93 -18.69 2.92 16.74
C LYS A 93 -18.05 2.66 18.10
N ASP A 94 -17.15 3.54 18.54
CA ASP A 94 -16.52 3.48 19.85
C ASP A 94 -17.14 4.55 20.77
N VAL A 95 -18.07 4.13 21.62
CA VAL A 95 -18.78 5.03 22.53
C VAL A 95 -17.87 5.72 23.56
N SER A 96 -16.64 5.23 23.76
CA SER A 96 -15.64 5.86 24.64
C SER A 96 -14.98 7.08 24.00
N VAL A 97 -15.09 7.25 22.68
CA VAL A 97 -14.40 8.31 21.94
C VAL A 97 -15.27 9.56 21.89
N ASN A 98 -14.85 10.57 22.66
CA ASN A 98 -15.33 11.93 22.50
C ASN A 98 -14.80 12.56 21.20
N TRP A 99 -15.30 13.74 20.84
CA TRP A 99 -14.75 14.49 19.70
C TRP A 99 -13.23 14.59 19.84
N THR A 100 -12.52 13.95 18.91
CA THR A 100 -11.07 13.84 18.93
C THR A 100 -10.54 14.17 17.56
N ALA A 101 -9.58 15.10 17.52
CA ALA A 101 -8.81 15.41 16.34
C ALA A 101 -7.32 15.37 16.69
N ALA A 102 -6.54 14.58 15.95
CA ALA A 102 -5.09 14.48 16.16
C ALA A 102 -4.36 14.15 14.85
N PRO A 103 -3.05 14.46 14.76
CA PRO A 103 -2.19 13.90 13.73
C PRO A 103 -2.16 12.38 13.78
N LEU A 104 -1.76 11.74 12.68
CA LEU A 104 -1.57 10.27 12.67
C LEU A 104 -0.23 9.84 13.27
N LEU A 105 0.82 10.64 13.05
CA LEU A 105 2.17 10.39 13.52
C LEU A 105 2.64 11.58 14.36
N ALA A 106 3.19 11.29 15.53
CA ALA A 106 3.81 12.31 16.39
C ALA A 106 5.25 12.63 15.95
N GLY A 107 5.97 11.62 15.44
CA GLY A 107 7.35 11.79 15.00
C GLY A 107 7.76 10.79 13.94
N ALA A 108 8.71 11.20 13.10
CA ALA A 108 9.38 10.32 12.14
C ALA A 108 10.84 10.74 11.97
N GLN A 109 11.75 9.76 11.98
CA GLN A 109 13.17 9.94 11.74
C GLN A 109 13.67 8.81 10.84
N ILE A 110 14.40 9.15 9.78
CA ILE A 110 15.12 8.16 8.97
C ILE A 110 16.60 8.18 9.37
N ARG A 111 17.11 7.05 9.86
CA ARG A 111 18.52 6.87 10.20
C ARG A 111 19.01 5.54 9.65
N ASN A 112 20.11 5.56 8.91
CA ASN A 112 20.77 4.35 8.37
C ASN A 112 19.83 3.40 7.61
N GLY A 113 18.89 3.95 6.82
CA GLY A 113 17.93 3.15 6.04
C GLY A 113 16.76 2.57 6.86
N VAL A 114 16.61 2.97 8.12
CA VAL A 114 15.49 2.60 9.00
C VAL A 114 14.62 3.82 9.25
N LEU A 115 13.32 3.67 9.04
CA LEU A 115 12.31 4.62 9.50
C LEU A 115 11.97 4.30 10.95
N ARG A 116 12.19 5.27 11.83
CA ARG A 116 11.76 5.29 13.23
C ARG A 116 10.57 6.22 13.33
N TYR A 117 9.49 5.78 13.94
CA TYR A 117 8.23 6.55 13.99
C TYR A 117 7.46 6.28 15.27
N SER A 118 6.63 7.24 15.66
CA SER A 118 5.66 7.10 16.74
C SER A 118 4.30 7.61 16.29
N PHE A 119 3.24 6.94 16.75
CA PHE A 119 1.88 7.42 16.53
C PHE A 119 1.58 8.60 17.46
N SER A 120 0.54 9.38 17.14
CA SER A 120 -0.02 10.28 18.16
C SER A 120 -0.47 9.48 19.37
N GLN A 121 -0.34 10.03 20.58
CA GLN A 121 -0.74 9.36 21.82
C GLN A 121 -2.14 8.72 21.74
N PHE A 122 -3.14 9.47 21.24
CA PHE A 122 -4.50 8.96 21.07
C PHE A 122 -4.56 7.68 20.22
N LEU A 123 -3.82 7.65 19.12
CA LEU A 123 -3.77 6.50 18.23
C LEU A 123 -2.99 5.34 18.85
N GLU A 124 -1.90 5.62 19.58
CA GLU A 124 -1.12 4.59 20.28
C GLU A 124 -1.97 3.84 21.31
N GLU A 125 -2.76 4.55 22.12
CA GLU A 125 -3.72 3.94 23.07
C GLU A 125 -4.70 3.00 22.36
N LYS A 126 -5.24 3.43 21.21
CA LYS A 126 -6.17 2.61 20.39
C LYS A 126 -5.48 1.49 19.61
N LEU A 127 -4.17 1.60 19.38
CA LEU A 127 -3.37 0.55 18.75
C LEU A 127 -2.90 -0.50 19.75
N LEU A 128 -2.76 -0.22 21.03
CA LEU A 128 -2.23 -1.21 21.98
C LEU A 128 -3.25 -2.29 22.36
N ASP A 129 -4.54 -1.95 22.43
CA ASP A 129 -5.57 -2.91 22.83
C ASP A 129 -6.95 -2.56 22.22
N PRO A 130 -7.26 -3.00 20.99
CA PRO A 130 -8.54 -2.67 20.41
C PRO A 130 -9.61 -3.67 20.85
N GLU A 131 -10.52 -3.27 21.73
CA GLU A 131 -11.75 -4.05 21.96
C GLU A 131 -12.66 -4.07 20.72
N ILE A 132 -12.60 -2.99 19.90
CA ILE A 132 -13.41 -2.81 18.69
C ILE A 132 -12.50 -2.62 17.47
N PHE A 133 -12.22 -3.69 16.73
CA PHE A 133 -11.37 -3.68 15.54
C PHE A 133 -11.96 -4.44 14.37
N THR A 134 -11.29 -4.27 13.25
CA THR A 134 -11.48 -5.09 12.06
C THR A 134 -10.16 -5.62 11.53
N ILE A 135 -10.17 -6.88 11.12
CA ILE A 135 -9.04 -7.52 10.47
C ILE A 135 -9.02 -7.09 9.00
N LEU A 136 -7.92 -6.47 8.60
CA LEU A 136 -7.64 -6.05 7.23
C LEU A 136 -6.50 -6.87 6.65
N ASP A 137 -6.47 -7.01 5.32
CA ASP A 137 -5.38 -7.65 4.59
C ASP A 137 -4.54 -6.58 3.87
N LEU A 138 -3.25 -6.53 4.17
CA LEU A 138 -2.35 -5.54 3.60
C LEU A 138 -2.17 -5.71 2.08
N LEU A 139 -2.24 -6.93 1.55
CA LEU A 139 -2.15 -7.20 0.11
C LEU A 139 -3.39 -6.69 -0.63
N ILE A 140 -4.58 -6.84 -0.02
CA ILE A 140 -5.82 -6.26 -0.58
C ILE A 140 -5.69 -4.74 -0.64
N ILE A 141 -5.29 -4.10 0.47
CA ILE A 141 -5.08 -2.64 0.53
C ILE A 141 -4.03 -2.20 -0.50
N GLN A 142 -2.94 -2.96 -0.66
CA GLN A 142 -1.88 -2.71 -1.62
C GLN A 142 -2.40 -2.75 -3.08
N GLY A 143 -3.35 -3.63 -3.41
CA GLY A 143 -3.94 -3.77 -4.75
C GLY A 143 -4.96 -2.68 -5.14
N LEU A 144 -5.49 -1.94 -4.16
CA LEU A 144 -6.41 -0.83 -4.39
C LEU A 144 -5.66 0.44 -4.84
N ASN A 145 -6.15 1.08 -5.91
CA ASN A 145 -5.48 2.24 -6.53
C ASN A 145 -6.11 3.58 -6.12
N SER A 146 -7.38 3.58 -5.76
CA SER A 146 -8.09 4.79 -5.36
C SER A 146 -8.07 4.99 -3.84
N LYS A 147 -7.76 6.21 -3.40
CA LYS A 147 -7.91 6.61 -1.98
C LYS A 147 -9.35 6.42 -1.48
N TYR A 148 -10.32 6.56 -2.38
CA TYR A 148 -11.73 6.35 -2.11
C TYR A 148 -12.03 4.87 -1.90
N SER A 149 -11.52 3.98 -2.77
CA SER A 149 -11.69 2.54 -2.60
C SER A 149 -11.09 2.03 -1.30
N ILE A 150 -9.90 2.50 -0.92
CA ILE A 150 -9.28 2.12 0.37
C ILE A 150 -10.18 2.57 1.53
N ALA A 151 -10.61 3.84 1.55
CA ALA A 151 -11.47 4.35 2.62
C ALA A 151 -12.80 3.59 2.72
N LEU A 152 -13.46 3.34 1.58
CA LEU A 152 -14.75 2.63 1.56
C LEU A 152 -14.60 1.17 1.95
N TYR A 153 -13.55 0.50 1.46
CA TYR A 153 -13.24 -0.89 1.83
C TYR A 153 -13.06 -1.02 3.34
N GLU A 154 -12.18 -0.19 3.94
CA GLU A 154 -11.93 -0.24 5.38
C GLU A 154 -13.21 0.00 6.18
N ASN A 155 -13.96 1.06 5.85
CA ASN A 155 -15.18 1.41 6.56
C ASN A 155 -16.27 0.35 6.43
N VAL A 156 -16.48 -0.23 5.24
CA VAL A 156 -17.54 -1.23 5.06
C VAL A 156 -17.13 -2.59 5.63
N LYS A 157 -15.85 -2.97 5.51
CA LYS A 157 -15.31 -4.17 6.16
C LYS A 157 -15.45 -4.07 7.69
N ASP A 158 -15.35 -2.86 8.23
CA ASP A 158 -15.51 -2.61 9.67
C ASP A 158 -16.91 -2.92 10.20
N PHE A 159 -17.90 -3.01 9.33
CA PHE A 159 -19.27 -3.44 9.64
C PHE A 159 -19.56 -4.82 9.04
N SER A 160 -18.57 -5.68 8.80
CA SER A 160 -18.82 -7.00 8.19
C SER A 160 -19.68 -7.95 9.04
N THR A 161 -19.74 -7.74 10.36
CA THR A 161 -20.55 -8.51 11.32
C THR A 161 -21.81 -7.78 11.78
N SER A 162 -22.07 -6.59 11.25
CA SER A 162 -23.18 -5.72 11.66
C SER A 162 -23.77 -4.97 10.47
N GLU A 163 -24.86 -4.24 10.67
CA GLU A 163 -25.39 -3.40 9.60
C GLU A 163 -24.59 -2.10 9.47
N PHE A 164 -24.18 -1.73 8.26
CA PHE A 164 -23.56 -0.42 8.03
C PHE A 164 -24.62 0.69 8.21
N PRO A 165 -24.36 1.72 9.03
CA PRO A 165 -25.35 2.73 9.34
C PRO A 165 -25.74 3.55 8.12
N LYS A 166 -27.00 4.01 8.09
CA LYS A 166 -27.41 5.07 7.16
C LYS A 166 -26.72 6.37 7.56
N ILE A 167 -25.84 6.90 6.71
CA ILE A 167 -25.07 8.11 7.01
C ILE A 167 -25.46 9.30 6.11
N PRO A 168 -25.39 10.55 6.62
CA PRO A 168 -25.55 11.73 5.79
C PRO A 168 -24.49 11.78 4.68
N ILE A 169 -24.85 12.29 3.50
CA ILE A 169 -23.90 12.44 2.38
C ILE A 169 -22.71 13.32 2.77
N ASN A 170 -22.89 14.34 3.61
CA ASN A 170 -21.79 15.18 4.08
C ASN A 170 -20.79 14.39 4.94
N LEU A 171 -21.28 13.51 5.81
CA LEU A 171 -20.44 12.62 6.61
C LEU A 171 -19.71 11.61 5.72
N PHE A 172 -20.40 11.05 4.72
CA PHE A 172 -19.77 10.20 3.71
C PHE A 172 -18.63 10.93 2.98
N ARG A 173 -18.83 12.18 2.57
CA ARG A 173 -17.78 12.98 1.91
C ARG A 173 -16.55 13.15 2.81
N GLU A 174 -16.75 13.38 4.10
CA GLU A 174 -15.67 13.49 5.08
C GLU A 174 -14.94 12.15 5.28
N LEU A 175 -15.69 11.06 5.43
CA LEU A 175 -15.17 9.69 5.49
C LEU A 175 -14.39 9.28 4.24
N MET A 176 -14.72 9.84 3.08
CA MET A 176 -14.04 9.53 1.83
C MET A 176 -12.91 10.50 1.49
N GLY A 177 -12.79 11.64 2.19
CA GLY A 177 -11.79 12.65 1.85
C GLY A 177 -12.11 13.42 0.59
N VAL A 178 -13.40 13.67 0.34
CA VAL A 178 -13.84 14.48 -0.78
C VAL A 178 -13.84 15.94 -0.34
N GLU A 179 -12.95 16.73 -0.95
CA GLU A 179 -12.84 18.17 -0.73
C GLU A 179 -14.18 18.88 -0.98
N SER A 180 -14.45 19.97 -0.26
CA SER A 180 -15.76 20.65 -0.27
C SER A 180 -16.15 21.22 -1.64
N ASP A 181 -15.17 21.54 -2.48
CA ASP A 181 -15.33 22.08 -3.82
C ASP A 181 -15.43 21.01 -4.92
N LYS A 182 -15.05 19.75 -4.64
CA LYS A 182 -15.08 18.64 -5.61
C LYS A 182 -16.39 17.90 -5.64
N TYR A 183 -16.83 17.44 -6.81
CA TYR A 183 -18.03 16.60 -6.98
C TYR A 183 -19.26 17.16 -6.24
N LYS A 184 -19.54 18.45 -6.44
CA LYS A 184 -20.64 19.15 -5.74
C LYS A 184 -22.00 18.53 -6.05
N SER A 185 -22.18 18.03 -7.27
CA SER A 185 -23.40 17.32 -7.67
C SER A 185 -23.39 15.88 -7.13
N ILE A 186 -24.57 15.38 -6.76
CA ILE A 186 -24.72 13.98 -6.35
C ILE A 186 -24.37 13.01 -7.49
N THR A 187 -24.61 13.42 -8.74
CA THR A 187 -24.28 12.64 -9.93
C THR A 187 -22.77 12.44 -10.06
N ASP A 188 -21.98 13.50 -9.86
CA ASP A 188 -20.52 13.40 -9.90
C ASP A 188 -19.98 12.59 -8.73
N LEU A 189 -20.51 12.81 -7.52
CA LEU A 189 -20.11 12.04 -6.33
C LEU A 189 -20.40 10.55 -6.53
N LYS A 190 -21.57 10.23 -7.09
CA LYS A 190 -21.95 8.87 -7.45
C LYS A 190 -20.97 8.25 -8.44
N LYS A 191 -20.77 8.89 -9.60
CA LYS A 191 -19.93 8.35 -10.67
C LYS A 191 -18.45 8.24 -10.28
N ARG A 192 -17.88 9.31 -9.71
CA ARG A 192 -16.43 9.46 -9.52
C ARG A 192 -15.93 8.89 -8.19
N VAL A 193 -16.80 8.75 -7.21
CA VAL A 193 -16.41 8.26 -5.86
C VAL A 193 -17.11 6.95 -5.56
N ILE A 194 -18.45 6.91 -5.54
CA ILE A 194 -19.19 5.73 -5.05
C ILE A 194 -19.04 4.55 -6.01
N GLU A 195 -19.50 4.70 -7.26
CA GLU A 195 -19.52 3.60 -8.24
C GLU A 195 -18.10 3.15 -8.62
N THR A 196 -17.18 4.10 -8.83
CA THR A 196 -15.77 3.78 -9.11
C THR A 196 -15.14 2.98 -7.97
N SER A 197 -15.42 3.34 -6.71
CA SER A 197 -14.86 2.61 -5.56
C SER A 197 -15.49 1.23 -5.41
N ILE A 198 -16.81 1.13 -5.54
CA ILE A 198 -17.52 -0.15 -5.46
C ILE A 198 -17.07 -1.11 -6.55
N GLN A 199 -16.89 -0.63 -7.78
CA GLN A 199 -16.39 -1.45 -8.87
C GLN A 199 -15.02 -2.03 -8.53
N GLU A 200 -14.06 -1.18 -8.14
CA GLU A 200 -12.70 -1.65 -7.79
C GLU A 200 -12.72 -2.62 -6.60
N ILE A 201 -13.55 -2.37 -5.58
CA ILE A 201 -13.66 -3.23 -4.40
C ILE A 201 -14.23 -4.61 -4.78
N ASN A 202 -15.31 -4.65 -5.56
CA ASN A 202 -15.96 -5.89 -5.96
C ASN A 202 -15.06 -6.74 -6.88
N GLU A 203 -14.19 -6.09 -7.66
CA GLU A 203 -13.22 -6.76 -8.53
C GLU A 203 -12.01 -7.32 -7.75
N LYS A 204 -11.53 -6.63 -6.72
CA LYS A 204 -10.19 -6.88 -6.14
C LYS A 204 -10.17 -7.34 -4.68
N THR A 205 -11.30 -7.39 -3.99
CA THR A 205 -11.34 -7.60 -2.54
C THR A 205 -12.21 -8.78 -2.10
N ASP A 206 -12.14 -9.09 -0.82
CA ASP A 206 -12.82 -10.21 -0.15
C ASP A 206 -14.28 -9.91 0.17
N ILE A 207 -14.79 -8.76 -0.27
CA ILE A 207 -16.18 -8.36 -0.11
C ILE A 207 -16.76 -7.84 -1.42
N ASN A 208 -18.06 -8.08 -1.62
CA ASN A 208 -18.86 -7.37 -2.61
C ASN A 208 -19.76 -6.37 -1.89
N ILE A 209 -19.70 -5.12 -2.32
CA ILE A 209 -20.44 -3.98 -1.80
C ILE A 209 -21.51 -3.55 -2.82
N ASN A 210 -22.67 -3.15 -2.32
CA ASN A 210 -23.65 -2.33 -3.02
C ASN A 210 -24.07 -1.15 -2.13
N TYR A 211 -24.90 -0.26 -2.68
CA TYR A 211 -25.35 0.92 -1.94
C TYR A 211 -26.76 1.34 -2.33
N GLU A 212 -27.38 2.10 -1.43
CA GLU A 212 -28.67 2.77 -1.64
C GLU A 212 -28.52 4.27 -1.31
N LEU A 213 -29.06 5.13 -2.19
CA LEU A 213 -29.21 6.55 -1.91
C LEU A 213 -30.64 6.84 -1.48
N ILE A 214 -30.79 7.48 -0.33
CA ILE A 214 -32.08 7.70 0.31
C ILE A 214 -32.43 9.19 0.20
N LYS A 215 -33.63 9.47 -0.34
CA LYS A 215 -34.16 10.82 -0.50
C LYS A 215 -34.72 11.36 0.81
N GLN A 216 -34.65 12.67 0.96
CA GLN A 216 -35.42 13.44 1.93
C GLN A 216 -35.78 14.77 1.28
N GLY A 217 -37.09 14.96 1.03
CA GLY A 217 -37.57 16.03 0.16
C GLY A 217 -37.12 15.84 -1.29
N ARG A 218 -36.60 16.90 -1.90
CA ARG A 218 -36.24 16.92 -3.34
C ARG A 218 -34.87 16.31 -3.66
N GLY A 219 -34.06 15.98 -2.65
CA GLY A 219 -32.68 15.54 -2.84
C GLY A 219 -32.34 14.26 -2.09
N PHE A 220 -31.29 13.58 -2.54
CA PHE A 220 -30.65 12.53 -1.75
C PHE A 220 -29.94 13.17 -0.55
N LYS A 221 -30.18 12.64 0.65
CA LYS A 221 -29.56 13.14 1.89
C LYS A 221 -28.69 12.10 2.57
N TYR A 222 -28.99 10.82 2.35
CA TYR A 222 -28.28 9.74 2.99
C TYR A 222 -27.81 8.69 2.00
N ILE A 223 -26.79 7.95 2.42
CA ILE A 223 -26.28 6.76 1.75
C ILE A 223 -26.20 5.63 2.77
N LYS A 224 -26.47 4.41 2.30
CA LYS A 224 -26.31 3.17 3.05
C LYS A 224 -25.58 2.17 2.17
N PHE A 225 -24.64 1.44 2.76
CA PHE A 225 -23.90 0.38 2.08
C PHE A 225 -24.36 -0.98 2.60
N ASN A 226 -24.30 -2.00 1.75
CA ASN A 226 -24.42 -3.38 2.18
C ASN A 226 -23.24 -4.16 1.62
N ALA A 227 -22.68 -5.06 2.42
CA ALA A 227 -21.60 -5.93 2.00
C ALA A 227 -21.93 -7.39 2.24
N LYS A 228 -21.37 -8.23 1.39
CA LYS A 228 -21.37 -9.68 1.56
C LYS A 228 -19.98 -10.22 1.24
N PRO A 229 -19.54 -11.33 1.85
CA PRO A 229 -18.30 -11.98 1.46
C PRO A 229 -18.26 -12.24 -0.04
N SER A 230 -17.12 -11.95 -0.67
CA SER A 230 -16.91 -12.26 -2.08
C SER A 230 -16.57 -13.73 -2.24
N LYS A 231 -17.36 -14.44 -3.05
CA LYS A 231 -17.03 -15.81 -3.48
C LYS A 231 -15.97 -15.84 -4.59
N ASN A 232 -15.67 -14.69 -5.18
CA ASN A 232 -14.86 -14.55 -6.39
C ASN A 232 -13.39 -14.27 -6.12
N LEU A 233 -12.99 -14.00 -4.86
CA LEU A 233 -11.57 -13.95 -4.52
C LEU A 233 -11.03 -15.38 -4.46
N ASN A 234 -10.79 -15.96 -5.63
CA ASN A 234 -9.82 -17.03 -5.71
C ASN A 234 -8.44 -16.37 -5.56
N LYS A 235 -7.95 -16.31 -4.33
CA LYS A 235 -6.63 -15.77 -3.98
C LYS A 235 -5.53 -16.42 -4.82
N GLU A 236 -5.71 -17.69 -5.22
CA GLU A 236 -4.84 -18.38 -6.16
C GLU A 236 -4.82 -17.69 -7.51
N ALA A 237 -5.96 -17.23 -8.04
CA ALA A 237 -6.02 -16.51 -9.31
C ALA A 237 -5.34 -15.13 -9.25
N TYR A 238 -5.47 -14.39 -8.14
CA TYR A 238 -4.74 -13.12 -7.94
C TYR A 238 -3.23 -13.35 -7.81
N LEU A 239 -2.81 -14.33 -7.02
CA LEU A 239 -1.40 -14.71 -6.88
C LEU A 239 -0.83 -15.26 -8.19
N GLU A 240 -1.62 -16.01 -8.95
CA GLU A 240 -1.27 -16.53 -10.28
C GLU A 240 -1.12 -15.39 -11.29
N GLU A 241 -1.99 -14.37 -11.25
CA GLU A 241 -1.84 -13.17 -12.09
C GLU A 241 -0.59 -12.37 -11.73
N LEU A 242 -0.28 -12.24 -10.43
CA LEU A 242 0.95 -11.61 -9.95
C LEU A 242 2.19 -12.40 -10.37
N ASN A 243 2.16 -13.73 -10.22
CA ASN A 243 3.23 -14.63 -10.65
C ASN A 243 3.39 -14.61 -12.17
N LYS A 244 2.32 -14.52 -12.95
CA LYS A 244 2.37 -14.34 -14.42
C LYS A 244 3.03 -13.01 -14.80
N LYS A 245 2.79 -11.93 -14.06
CA LYS A 245 3.49 -10.64 -14.27
C LYS A 245 4.99 -10.77 -13.98
N ILE A 246 5.35 -11.45 -12.89
CA ILE A 246 6.74 -11.76 -12.54
C ILE A 246 7.40 -12.65 -13.60
N ASP A 247 6.71 -13.70 -14.05
CA ASP A 247 7.19 -14.63 -15.08
C ASP A 247 7.32 -13.97 -16.45
N ASN A 248 6.40 -13.06 -16.82
CA ASN A 248 6.53 -12.30 -18.06
C ASN A 248 7.74 -11.35 -18.00
N LEU A 249 8.03 -10.78 -16.83
CA LEU A 249 9.26 -10.02 -16.62
C LEU A 249 10.49 -10.94 -16.74
N ASN A 250 10.44 -12.18 -16.23
CA ASN A 250 11.53 -13.16 -16.37
C ASN A 250 11.69 -13.67 -17.83
N LYS A 251 10.60 -13.86 -18.57
CA LYS A 251 10.60 -14.34 -19.97
C LYS A 251 11.08 -13.31 -20.97
N LEU A 252 10.91 -12.01 -20.67
CA LEU A 252 11.45 -10.93 -21.50
C LEU A 252 13.00 -10.90 -21.50
N PHE A 253 13.65 -11.60 -20.56
CA PHE A 253 15.10 -11.64 -20.42
C PHE A 253 15.60 -13.10 -20.26
N ILE A 254 15.84 -13.80 -21.36
CA ILE A 254 16.26 -15.22 -21.35
C ILE A 254 17.73 -15.36 -20.92
N GLY A 255 17.99 -16.23 -19.91
CA GLY A 255 19.35 -16.64 -19.52
C GLY A 255 20.08 -15.74 -18.52
N VAL A 256 19.37 -14.78 -17.92
CA VAL A 256 19.95 -13.86 -16.93
C VAL A 256 19.69 -14.38 -15.52
N GLN A 257 20.76 -14.75 -14.80
CA GLN A 257 20.68 -14.85 -13.33
C GLN A 257 21.04 -13.49 -12.73
N ILE A 258 20.08 -12.92 -12.00
CA ILE A 258 20.22 -11.65 -11.31
C ILE A 258 20.45 -11.96 -9.84
N MET A 259 21.65 -11.70 -9.35
CA MET A 259 21.98 -11.79 -7.92
C MET A 259 22.34 -10.41 -7.39
N VAL A 260 21.79 -10.07 -6.24
CA VAL A 260 22.07 -8.81 -5.54
C VAL A 260 23.05 -9.13 -4.43
N ASN A 261 24.22 -8.48 -4.45
CA ASN A 261 25.18 -8.59 -3.35
C ASN A 261 24.88 -7.49 -2.32
N ASP A 262 24.20 -7.89 -1.26
CA ASP A 262 23.61 -7.00 -0.24
C ASP A 262 24.63 -6.16 0.53
N LYS A 263 25.93 -6.50 0.49
CA LYS A 263 26.95 -5.73 1.21
C LYS A 263 27.37 -4.46 0.46
N ASN A 264 27.41 -4.47 -0.87
CA ASN A 264 28.01 -3.39 -1.67
C ASN A 264 27.05 -2.73 -2.67
N ARG A 265 25.79 -3.18 -2.75
CA ARG A 265 24.75 -2.65 -3.67
C ARG A 265 25.11 -2.72 -5.15
N ASP A 266 25.92 -3.70 -5.52
CA ASP A 266 26.16 -4.01 -6.92
C ASP A 266 25.03 -4.92 -7.44
N ILE A 267 24.56 -4.61 -8.65
CA ILE A 267 23.71 -5.53 -9.42
C ILE A 267 24.67 -6.36 -10.24
N ILE A 268 24.71 -7.67 -9.98
CA ILE A 268 25.50 -8.62 -10.77
C ILE A 268 24.52 -9.37 -11.67
N CYS A 269 24.61 -9.11 -12.98
CA CYS A 269 23.96 -9.94 -13.98
C CYS A 269 25.02 -10.87 -14.54
N THR A 270 24.83 -12.19 -14.40
CA THR A 270 25.73 -13.18 -14.98
C THR A 270 25.11 -13.74 -16.23
N PHE A 271 25.81 -13.61 -17.35
CA PHE A 271 25.38 -14.11 -18.65
C PHE A 271 26.55 -14.86 -19.30
N GLN A 272 26.51 -16.20 -19.35
CA GLN A 272 27.59 -17.02 -19.93
C GLN A 272 29.02 -16.51 -19.57
N ASN A 273 29.27 -16.25 -18.27
CA ASN A 273 30.54 -15.70 -17.72
C ASN A 273 30.83 -14.20 -17.94
N VAL A 274 29.83 -13.41 -18.34
CA VAL A 274 29.90 -11.94 -18.40
C VAL A 274 29.19 -11.35 -17.19
N GLU A 275 29.91 -10.49 -16.45
CA GLU A 275 29.42 -9.83 -15.24
C GLU A 275 29.10 -8.36 -15.56
N TYR A 276 27.82 -7.97 -15.43
CA TYR A 276 27.35 -6.60 -15.64
C TYR A 276 27.43 -5.77 -14.36
N ARG A 277 27.82 -4.49 -14.44
CA ARG A 277 27.73 -3.56 -13.31
C ARG A 277 27.50 -2.11 -13.76
N GLN A 278 26.39 -1.48 -13.37
CA GLN A 278 26.07 -0.10 -13.78
C GLN A 278 26.53 0.94 -12.76
N LYS A 279 27.34 1.93 -13.19
CA LYS A 279 27.80 3.06 -12.36
C LYS A 279 27.70 4.38 -13.15
N LYS A 280 26.94 5.35 -12.62
CA LYS A 280 26.87 6.77 -13.03
C LYS A 280 26.96 7.04 -14.56
N GLU A 281 25.83 6.96 -15.24
CA GLU A 281 25.59 7.34 -16.66
C GLU A 281 26.41 6.61 -17.74
N LYS A 282 27.38 5.76 -17.36
CA LYS A 282 28.02 4.79 -18.25
C LYS A 282 27.67 3.37 -17.83
N VAL A 283 27.67 2.48 -18.81
CA VAL A 283 27.43 1.06 -18.65
C VAL A 283 28.76 0.33 -18.74
N VAL A 284 29.16 -0.37 -17.68
CA VAL A 284 30.46 -1.04 -17.61
C VAL A 284 30.26 -2.55 -17.62
N LEU A 285 30.86 -3.23 -18.60
CA LEU A 285 30.91 -4.68 -18.72
C LEU A 285 32.26 -5.18 -18.24
N ASN A 286 32.24 -6.18 -17.35
CA ASN A 286 33.46 -6.83 -16.91
C ASN A 286 33.47 -8.27 -17.41
N LEU A 287 34.36 -8.55 -18.36
CA LEU A 287 34.53 -9.85 -18.98
C LEU A 287 35.66 -10.59 -18.27
N LYS A 288 35.39 -11.79 -17.77
CA LYS A 288 36.44 -12.68 -17.25
C LYS A 288 36.57 -13.88 -18.15
N ASP A 289 37.78 -14.15 -18.61
CA ASP A 289 38.07 -15.39 -19.32
C ASP A 289 38.27 -16.56 -18.34
N VAL A 290 38.35 -17.76 -18.89
CA VAL A 290 38.48 -19.02 -18.14
C VAL A 290 39.76 -19.12 -17.31
N THR A 291 40.73 -18.24 -17.54
CA THR A 291 41.99 -18.16 -16.76
C THR A 291 41.92 -17.12 -15.63
N GLY A 292 40.78 -16.43 -15.50
CA GLY A 292 40.56 -15.39 -14.49
C GLY A 292 41.03 -14.01 -14.92
N LYS A 293 41.52 -13.85 -16.14
CA LYS A 293 41.97 -12.55 -16.65
C LYS A 293 40.75 -11.69 -16.97
N THR A 294 40.80 -10.43 -16.53
CA THR A 294 39.64 -9.54 -16.53
C THR A 294 39.81 -8.43 -17.58
N LYS A 295 38.76 -8.16 -18.37
CA LYS A 295 38.72 -7.09 -19.37
C LYS A 295 37.47 -6.24 -19.18
N LEU A 296 37.69 -4.93 -19.07
CA LEU A 296 36.66 -3.94 -18.78
C LEU A 296 36.26 -3.24 -20.09
N LEU A 297 34.96 -3.12 -20.34
CA LEU A 297 34.41 -2.38 -21.48
C LEU A 297 33.39 -1.36 -20.97
N GLU A 298 33.45 -0.13 -21.46
CA GLU A 298 32.53 0.94 -21.06
C GLU A 298 31.70 1.41 -22.25
N PHE A 299 30.41 1.61 -22.02
CA PHE A 299 29.44 2.06 -23.01
C PHE A 299 28.64 3.25 -22.47
N ASN A 300 28.10 4.06 -23.37
CA ASN A 300 27.38 5.26 -22.97
C ASN A 300 25.90 4.97 -22.67
N ASN A 301 25.34 3.89 -23.20
CA ASN A 301 23.96 3.49 -22.93
C ASN A 301 23.76 1.97 -23.10
N PHE A 302 22.56 1.49 -22.76
CA PHE A 302 22.20 0.06 -22.79
C PHE A 302 21.97 -0.48 -24.21
N GLU A 303 21.57 0.36 -25.16
CA GLU A 303 21.38 -0.05 -26.57
C GLU A 303 22.72 -0.31 -27.26
N ASP A 304 23.77 0.44 -26.91
CA ASP A 304 25.15 0.18 -27.37
C ASP A 304 25.66 -1.17 -26.86
N VAL A 305 25.28 -1.56 -25.62
CA VAL A 305 25.59 -2.86 -25.04
C VAL A 305 24.88 -3.98 -25.79
N LYS A 306 23.58 -3.81 -26.06
CA LYS A 306 22.76 -4.77 -26.82
C LYS A 306 23.30 -4.97 -28.23
N SER A 307 23.63 -3.87 -28.92
CA SER A 307 24.27 -3.87 -30.24
C SER A 307 25.61 -4.60 -30.23
N THR A 308 26.44 -4.38 -29.21
CA THR A 308 27.78 -4.98 -29.09
C THR A 308 27.72 -6.46 -28.74
N ILE A 309 26.79 -6.87 -27.87
CA ILE A 309 26.55 -8.29 -27.54
C ILE A 309 26.03 -9.03 -28.78
N GLN A 310 25.09 -8.45 -29.52
CA GLN A 310 24.55 -9.05 -30.75
C GLN A 310 25.58 -9.18 -31.87
N LYS A 311 26.52 -8.23 -32.01
CA LYS A 311 27.63 -8.32 -32.97
C LYS A 311 28.69 -9.35 -32.61
N ASN A 312 28.90 -9.62 -31.32
CA ASN A 312 30.00 -10.46 -30.84
C ASN A 312 29.58 -11.86 -30.38
N MET A 313 28.28 -12.20 -30.41
CA MET A 313 27.75 -13.55 -30.12
C MET A 313 27.35 -14.35 -31.36
N ILE A 314 27.94 -14.05 -32.52
CA ILE A 314 28.06 -15.07 -33.56
C ILE A 314 29.33 -15.88 -33.24
N LEU A 315 29.15 -16.89 -32.39
CA LEU A 315 29.82 -18.20 -32.34
C LEU A 315 29.27 -18.98 -31.15
#